data_AF-A0A0A0D2U5-F1
#
_entry.id   AF-A0A0A0D2U5-F1
#
_cell.length_a   1.000
_cell.length_b   1.000
_cell.length_c   1.000
_cell.angle_alpha   90.00
_cell.angle_beta   90.00
_cell.angle_gamma   90.00
#
_symmetry.space_group_name_H-M   'P 1'
#
loop_
_entity.id
_entity.type
_entity.pdbx_description
1 polymer ?
#
loop_
_entity_poly.entity_id
_entity_poly.type
_entity_poly.pdbx_seq_one_letter_code
_entity_poly.pdbx_strand_id
1 'polypeptide(L)' 'MALQIANPKVVEKVERLARATGLTKTALVERAVDRLAEDIGISAGADRFASLLSQLDRIPDRADAFDPLNWDTQGLPK' A
#
# COMPACT_ATOMS: atom_id res chain seq x y z
N MET A 1 13.84 -14.58 -8.23
CA MET A 1 15.04 -15.04 -7.50
C MET A 1 14.56 -15.73 -6.22
N ALA A 2 15.10 -16.88 -5.84
CA ALA A 2 14.62 -17.60 -4.66
C ALA A 2 15.13 -16.94 -3.37
N LEU A 3 14.22 -16.63 -2.43
CA LEU A 3 14.59 -16.17 -1.09
C LEU A 3 15.27 -17.31 -0.33
N GLN A 4 16.51 -17.10 0.12
CA GLN A 4 17.23 -18.09 0.94
C GLN A 4 17.00 -17.82 2.43
N ILE A 5 16.49 -18.82 3.15
CA ILE A 5 16.30 -18.75 4.61
C ILE A 5 17.45 -19.48 5.28
N ALA A 6 18.38 -18.73 5.88
CA ALA A 6 19.55 -19.29 6.56
C ALA A 6 19.23 -19.92 7.92
N ASN A 7 18.13 -19.51 8.57
CA ASN A 7 17.77 -19.98 9.90
C ASN A 7 16.92 -21.27 9.83
N PRO A 8 17.41 -22.43 10.30
CA PRO A 8 16.70 -23.70 10.19
C PRO A 8 15.39 -23.72 10.99
N LYS A 9 15.29 -22.98 12.11
CA LYS A 9 14.06 -22.90 12.91
C LYS A 9 12.93 -22.19 12.15
N VAL A 10 13.29 -21.27 11.25
CA VAL A 10 12.29 -20.57 10.41
C VAL A 10 11.77 -21.52 9.33
N VAL A 11 12.65 -22.33 8.74
CA VAL A 11 12.27 -23.37 7.76
C VAL A 11 11.28 -24.34 8.39
N GLU A 12 11.56 -24.85 9.60
CA GLU A 12 10.66 -25.77 10.31
C GLU A 12 9.27 -25.16 10.56
N LYS A 13 9.21 -23.88 10.98
CA LYS A 13 7.94 -23.16 11.18
C LYS A 13 7.13 -23.07 9.88
N VAL A 14 7.79 -22.69 8.79
CA VAL A 14 7.17 -22.59 7.45
C VAL A 14 6.66 -23.95 7.00
N GLU A 15 7.45 -25.02 7.17
CA GLU A 15 7.05 -26.38 6.79
C GLU A 15 5.83 -26.87 7.57
N ARG A 16 5.82 -26.70 8.88
CA ARG A 16 4.71 -27.11 9.73
C ARG A 16 3.41 -26.40 9.33
N LEU A 17 3.49 -25.09 9.11
CA LEU A 17 2.33 -24.28 8.73
C LEU A 17 1.87 -24.56 7.29
N ALA A 18 2.79 -24.83 6.37
CA ALA A 18 2.48 -25.20 4.99
C ALA A 18 1.71 -26.53 4.95
N ARG A 19 2.16 -27.53 5.73
CA ARG A 19 1.44 -28.80 5.87
C ARG A 19 0.04 -28.62 6.45
N ALA A 20 -0.11 -27.78 7.47
CA ALA A 20 -1.41 -27.53 8.10
C ALA A 20 -2.41 -26.81 7.18
N THR A 21 -1.92 -25.97 6.27
CA THR A 21 -2.75 -25.17 5.34
C THR A 21 -2.90 -25.80 3.95
N GLY A 22 -2.15 -26.86 3.65
CA GLY A 22 -2.12 -27.48 2.31
C GLY A 22 -1.44 -26.62 1.24
N LEU A 23 -0.75 -25.55 1.63
CA LEU A 23 -0.05 -24.64 0.71
C LEU A 23 1.39 -25.10 0.47
N THR A 24 1.96 -24.71 -0.68
CA THR A 24 3.41 -24.81 -0.87
C THR A 24 4.12 -23.83 0.06
N LYS A 25 5.39 -24.10 0.39
CA LYS A 25 6.19 -23.19 1.25
C LYS A 25 6.23 -21.78 0.67
N THR A 26 6.38 -21.66 -0.66
CA THR A 26 6.38 -20.38 -1.38
C THR A 26 5.03 -19.68 -1.27
N ALA A 27 3.92 -20.36 -1.61
CA ALA A 27 2.59 -19.77 -1.58
C ALA A 27 2.17 -19.34 -0.16
N LEU A 28 2.59 -20.10 0.87
CA LEU A 28 2.39 -19.72 2.26
C LEU A 28 3.14 -18.42 2.60
N VAL A 29 4.41 -18.33 2.23
CA VAL A 29 5.25 -17.15 2.52
C VAL A 29 4.72 -15.93 1.78
N GLU A 30 4.35 -16.05 0.52
CA GLU A 30 3.73 -14.97 -0.26
C GLU A 30 2.46 -14.47 0.44
N ARG A 31 1.51 -15.35 0.73
CA ARG A 31 0.27 -15.00 1.43
C ARG A 31 0.52 -14.35 2.80
N ALA A 32 1.51 -14.83 3.54
CA ALA A 32 1.86 -14.27 4.85
C ALA A 32 2.46 -12.87 4.74
N VAL A 33 3.31 -12.64 3.72
CA VAL A 33 3.90 -11.33 3.44
C VAL A 33 2.84 -10.35 2.95
N ASP A 34 1.94 -10.77 2.06
CA ASP A 34 0.84 -9.93 1.57
C ASP A 34 -0.05 -9.47 2.73
N ARG A 35 -0.46 -10.40 3.60
CA ARG A 35 -1.25 -10.07 4.79
C ARG A 35 -0.51 -9.13 5.74
N LEU A 36 0.79 -9.34 5.93
CA LEU A 36 1.61 -8.45 6.76
C LEU A 36 1.73 -7.05 6.15
N ALA A 37 1.84 -6.95 4.83
CA ALA A 37 1.87 -5.69 4.12
C ALA A 37 0.54 -4.93 4.27
N GLU A 38 -0.59 -5.63 4.20
CA GLU A 38 -1.92 -5.07 4.52
C GLU A 38 -1.98 -4.56 5.97
N ASP A 39 -1.55 -5.37 6.95
CA ASP A 39 -1.61 -5.05 8.37
C ASP A 39 -0.71 -3.84 8.74
N ILE A 40 0.47 -3.72 8.13
CA ILE A 40 1.39 -2.59 8.36
C ILE A 40 0.98 -1.35 7.55
N GLY A 41 -0.01 -1.46 6.66
CA GLY A 41 -0.36 -0.38 5.75
C GLY A 41 0.71 -0.12 4.69
N ILE A 42 1.59 -1.09 4.43
CA ILE A 42 2.41 -1.17 3.22
C ILE A 42 1.52 -1.66 2.06
N SER A 43 0.28 -1.18 2.02
CA SER A 43 -0.66 -1.45 0.94
C SER A 43 -0.86 -0.14 0.21
N ALA A 44 -0.41 -0.13 -1.05
CA ALA A 44 -0.87 0.77 -2.11
C ALA A 44 -1.12 2.23 -1.69
N GLY A 45 -0.28 2.80 -0.81
CA GLY A 45 -0.47 4.16 -0.31
C GLY A 45 -0.55 5.16 -1.46
N ALA A 46 0.26 4.94 -2.51
CA ALA A 46 0.21 5.71 -3.75
C ALA A 46 -1.13 5.61 -4.49
N ASP A 47 -1.71 4.41 -4.63
CA ASP A 47 -2.98 4.22 -5.34
C ASP A 47 -4.16 4.81 -4.55
N ARG A 48 -4.15 4.66 -3.22
CA ARG A 48 -5.14 5.32 -2.35
C ARG A 48 -5.01 6.84 -2.44
N PHE A 49 -3.80 7.38 -2.43
CA PHE A 49 -3.57 8.82 -2.53
C PHE A 49 -3.99 9.36 -3.90
N ALA A 50 -3.67 8.65 -4.98
CA ALA A 50 -4.10 8.97 -6.33
C ALA A 50 -5.63 8.93 -6.46
N SER A 51 -6.29 7.93 -5.86
CA SER A 51 -7.75 7.85 -5.82
C SER A 51 -8.35 9.04 -5.08
N LEU A 52 -7.79 9.44 -3.93
CA LEU A 52 -8.26 10.61 -3.18
C LEU A 52 -8.08 11.91 -3.96
N LEU A 53 -6.92 12.09 -4.62
CA LEU A 53 -6.68 13.25 -5.49
C LEU A 53 -7.66 13.28 -6.67
N SER A 54 -7.95 12.14 -7.30
CA SER A 54 -8.93 12.06 -8.39
C SER A 54 -10.36 12.38 -7.94
N GLN A 55 -10.68 12.18 -6.66
CA GLN A 55 -11.97 12.58 -6.10
C GLN A 55 -12.02 14.07 -5.84
N LEU A 56 -10.93 14.68 -5.36
CA LEU A 56 -10.81 16.12 -5.17
C LEU A 56 -10.90 16.89 -6.49
N ASP A 57 -10.25 16.40 -7.55
CA ASP A 57 -10.27 16.99 -8.90
C ASP A 57 -11.68 17.01 -9.54
N ARG A 58 -12.61 16.18 -9.02
CA ARG A 58 -14.01 16.14 -9.47
C ARG A 58 -14.92 17.08 -8.69
N ILE A 59 -14.45 17.70 -7.62
CA ILE A 59 -15.27 18.63 -6.84
C ILE A 59 -15.46 19.89 -7.70
N PRO A 60 -16.70 20.26 -8.07
CA PRO A 60 -16.93 21.47 -8.82
C PRO A 60 -16.61 22.68 -7.96
N ASP A 61 -16.06 23.72 -8.59
CA ASP A 61 -15.87 25.01 -7.93
C ASP A 61 -17.20 25.56 -7.42
N ARG A 62 -17.19 26.05 -6.19
CA ARG A 62 -18.37 26.65 -5.57
C ARG A 62 -18.54 28.07 -6.09
N ALA A 63 -19.75 28.46 -6.48
CA ALA A 63 -20.01 29.81 -7.01
C ALA A 63 -19.78 30.93 -5.98
N ASP A 64 -19.80 30.62 -4.70
CA ASP A 64 -19.50 31.49 -3.56
C ASP A 64 -18.11 31.20 -2.96
N ALA A 65 -17.28 30.39 -3.63
CA ALA A 65 -15.89 30.22 -3.25
C ALA A 65 -15.14 31.52 -3.59
N PHE A 66 -14.75 32.26 -2.57
CA PHE A 66 -13.77 33.32 -2.69
C PHE A 66 -12.40 32.74 -2.37
N ASP A 67 -11.45 32.86 -3.30
CA ASP A 67 -10.06 32.51 -3.04
C ASP A 67 -9.38 33.68 -2.32
N PRO A 68 -9.01 33.53 -1.03
CA PRO A 68 -8.40 34.60 -0.27
C PRO A 68 -6.93 34.86 -0.66
N LEU A 69 -6.31 33.96 -1.43
CA LEU A 69 -4.91 34.04 -1.80
C LEU A 69 -4.75 34.57 -3.23
N ASN A 70 -3.79 35.48 -3.40
CA ASN A 70 -3.41 35.99 -4.72
C ASN A 70 -2.26 35.15 -5.26
N TRP A 71 -2.55 34.29 -6.22
CA TRP A 71 -1.56 33.37 -6.80
C TRP A 71 -0.74 34.04 -7.90
N ASP A 72 0.51 33.63 -8.05
CA ASP A 72 1.33 33.96 -9.21
C ASP A 72 1.11 32.97 -10.37
N THR A 73 1.80 33.20 -11.49
CA THR A 73 1.72 32.37 -12.69
C THR A 73 2.34 30.97 -12.51
N GLN A 74 3.07 30.73 -11.41
CA GLN A 74 3.63 29.43 -11.04
C GLN A 74 2.72 28.67 -10.06
N GLY A 75 1.59 29.27 -9.65
CA GLY A 75 0.70 28.69 -8.65
C GLY A 75 1.26 28.79 -7.22
N LEU A 76 2.13 29.76 -6.95
CA LEU A 76 2.62 30.08 -5.61
C LEU A 76 1.87 31.30 -5.04
N PRO A 77 1.66 31.39 -3.72
CA PRO A 77 1.12 32.60 -3.11
C PRO A 77 2.08 33.78 -3.31
N LYS A 78 1.53 34.93 -3.72
CA LYS A 78 2.28 36.21 -3.77
C LYS A 78 2.44 36.86 -2.41
#